data_AF-A0A7I7PAJ6-F1
#
_entry.id   AF-A0A7I7PAJ6-F1
#
_cell.length_a   1.000
_cell.length_b   1.000
_cell.length_c   1.000
_cell.angle_alpha   90.00
_cell.angle_beta   90.00
_cell.angle_gamma   90.00
#
_symmetry.space_group_name_H-M   'P 1'
#
loop_
_entity.id
_entity.type
_entity.pdbx_description
1 polymer ?
#
loop_
_entity_poly.entity_id
_entity_poly.type
_entity_poly.pdbx_seq_one_letter_code
_entity_poly.pdbx_strand_id
1 'polypeptide(L)'
;MRFIVAAIAAWVAVGMLPTPPANAGPTVCDYPSCTPGITPHVVLGAPCDNTTYYVFGTADYDISFATQPGRLMFCGSARRRETRWFRSPPMAGVKEENSDCTLWPEYYVAQAPDGLFLMCVTQNGRMTWVRGDT
;
A
#
# COMPACT_ATOMS: atom_id res chain seq x y z
N MET A 1 -19.43 32.46 60.76
CA MET A 1 -18.28 31.85 60.04
C MET A 1 -18.61 30.37 59.92
N ARG A 2 -19.44 29.92 58.96
CA ARG A 2 -19.16 29.65 57.53
C ARG A 2 -17.93 28.76 57.32
N PHE A 3 -18.05 27.83 56.37
CA PHE A 3 -17.03 26.94 55.81
C PHE A 3 -16.81 25.66 56.67
N ILE A 4 -17.05 24.42 56.24
CA ILE A 4 -17.08 23.85 54.89
C ILE A 4 -18.00 22.60 54.91
N VAL A 5 -19.05 22.63 54.09
CA VAL A 5 -19.85 21.47 53.69
C VAL A 5 -19.24 20.91 52.40
N ALA A 6 -19.32 19.59 52.24
CA ALA A 6 -19.13 18.81 51.01
C ALA A 6 -17.69 18.53 50.55
N ALA A 7 -17.25 17.29 50.78
CA ALA A 7 -16.25 16.62 49.96
C ALA A 7 -16.78 15.21 49.62
N ILE A 8 -17.78 15.13 48.74
CA ILE A 8 -18.24 13.89 48.11
C ILE A 8 -18.35 14.18 46.61
N ALA A 9 -17.84 13.21 45.82
CA ALA A 9 -17.97 13.05 44.37
C ALA A 9 -17.05 13.91 43.50
N ALA A 10 -15.97 13.32 43.00
CA ALA A 10 -15.42 13.65 41.67
C ALA A 10 -14.33 12.68 41.20
N TRP A 11 -14.61 11.38 41.00
CA TRP A 11 -13.69 10.51 40.23
C TRP A 11 -14.45 9.45 39.42
N VAL A 12 -15.30 9.89 38.48
CA VAL A 12 -15.75 9.05 37.36
C VAL A 12 -15.71 9.88 36.09
N ALA A 13 -14.57 9.87 35.40
CA ALA A 13 -14.46 10.30 34.00
C ALA A 13 -13.14 9.76 33.40
N VAL A 14 -12.95 8.43 33.45
CA VAL A 14 -11.88 7.80 32.68
C VAL A 14 -12.38 7.57 31.25
N GLY A 15 -11.97 8.46 30.36
CA GLY A 15 -11.54 8.12 29.00
C GLY A 15 -12.60 7.54 28.05
N MET A 16 -13.59 8.35 27.66
CA MET A 16 -14.14 8.24 26.30
C MET A 16 -13.09 8.82 25.34
N LEU A 17 -12.03 8.05 25.05
CA LEU A 17 -11.16 8.37 23.93
C LEU A 17 -11.99 8.17 22.66
N PRO A 18 -12.13 9.18 21.78
CA PRO A 18 -12.72 8.95 20.47
C PRO A 18 -11.86 7.92 19.75
N THR A 19 -12.45 6.78 19.40
CA THR A 19 -11.83 5.83 18.48
C THR A 19 -11.53 6.57 17.18
N PRO A 20 -10.31 6.46 16.62
CA PRO A 20 -10.02 7.06 15.33
C PRO A 20 -11.09 6.58 14.33
N PRO A 21 -11.66 7.47 13.51
CA PRO A 21 -12.59 7.05 12.49
C PRO A 21 -11.89 6.03 11.59
N ALA A 22 -12.43 4.82 11.52
CA ALA A 22 -12.04 3.86 10.51
C ALA A 22 -12.44 4.47 9.16
N ASN A 23 -11.47 5.09 8.49
CA ASN A 23 -11.65 5.58 7.14
C ASN A 23 -11.69 4.34 6.24
N ALA A 24 -12.88 3.77 6.07
CA ALA A 24 -13.13 2.85 4.98
C ALA A 24 -12.94 3.66 3.70
N GLY A 25 -11.71 3.65 3.19
CA GLY A 25 -11.43 4.05 1.82
C GLY A 25 -12.37 3.32 0.87
N PRO A 26 -12.45 3.76 -0.41
CA PRO A 26 -13.35 3.14 -1.37
C PRO A 26 -13.24 1.61 -1.28
N THR A 27 -14.38 0.92 -1.20
CA THR A 27 -14.44 -0.55 -1.06
C THR A 27 -13.65 -1.26 -2.15
N VAL A 28 -13.43 -0.56 -3.27
CA VAL A 28 -12.56 -0.93 -4.36
C VAL A 28 -11.41 0.08 -4.45
N CYS A 29 -10.19 -0.35 -4.19
CA CYS A 29 -8.99 0.46 -4.41
C CYS A 29 -8.35 0.08 -5.75
N ASP A 30 -8.48 0.96 -6.75
CA ASP A 30 -7.99 0.76 -8.11
C ASP A 30 -6.77 1.62 -8.46
N TYR A 31 -6.26 2.41 -7.51
CA TYR A 31 -5.19 3.37 -7.73
C TYR A 31 -4.10 3.26 -6.65
N PRO A 32 -2.85 3.65 -6.97
CA PRO A 32 -1.77 3.65 -5.97
C PRO A 32 -2.09 4.50 -4.73
N SER A 33 -2.77 5.64 -4.90
CA SER A 33 -3.04 6.60 -3.82
C SER A 33 -3.93 6.05 -2.69
N CYS A 34 -4.73 5.03 -2.95
CA CYS A 34 -5.54 4.35 -1.92
C CYS A 34 -4.90 3.07 -1.39
N THR A 35 -3.75 2.65 -1.94
CA THR A 35 -3.12 1.40 -1.56
C THR A 35 -2.39 1.57 -0.23
N PRO A 36 -2.68 0.74 0.79
CA PRO A 36 -1.98 0.82 2.06
C PRO A 36 -0.53 0.31 1.94
N GLY A 37 0.36 0.87 2.75
CA GLY A 37 1.74 0.39 2.87
C GLY A 37 2.69 0.77 1.73
N ILE A 38 2.30 1.72 0.86
CA ILE A 38 3.25 2.32 -0.07
C ILE A 38 4.30 3.12 0.71
N THR A 39 5.56 2.71 0.61
CA THR A 39 6.68 3.37 1.28
C THR A 39 6.96 4.72 0.61
N PRO A 40 6.82 5.86 1.30
CA PRO A 40 7.11 7.15 0.69
C PRO A 40 8.62 7.38 0.58
N HIS A 41 9.01 8.35 -0.24
CA HIS A 41 10.36 8.91 -0.27
C HIS A 41 11.48 7.92 -0.64
N VAL A 42 11.19 6.90 -1.47
CA VAL A 42 12.20 5.90 -1.87
C VAL A 42 13.07 6.39 -3.03
N VAL A 43 14.34 5.97 -3.03
CA VAL A 43 15.33 6.39 -4.04
C VAL A 43 15.59 5.26 -5.03
N LEU A 44 15.55 5.55 -6.33
CA LEU A 44 15.88 4.58 -7.39
C LEU A 44 17.26 3.98 -7.17
N GLY A 45 17.35 2.64 -7.14
CA GLY A 45 18.59 1.92 -6.94
C GLY A 45 19.12 1.93 -5.50
N ALA A 46 18.39 2.48 -4.53
CA ALA A 46 18.69 2.25 -3.11
C ALA A 46 18.34 0.81 -2.71
N PRO A 47 19.02 0.23 -1.70
CA PRO A 47 18.67 -1.10 -1.18
C PRO A 47 17.26 -1.11 -0.56
N CYS A 48 16.65 -2.29 -0.54
CA CYS A 48 15.32 -2.51 0.06
C CYS A 48 15.21 -3.93 0.63
N ASP A 49 14.35 -4.13 1.64
CA ASP A 49 14.44 -5.33 2.50
C ASP A 49 13.45 -6.46 2.14
N ASN A 50 12.34 -6.16 1.45
CA ASN A 50 11.27 -7.13 1.19
C ASN A 50 10.79 -7.07 -0.27
N THR A 51 10.80 -8.23 -0.93
CA THR A 51 10.37 -8.38 -2.34
C THR A 51 9.07 -9.17 -2.50
N THR A 52 8.39 -9.51 -1.41
CA THR A 52 7.15 -10.30 -1.41
C THR A 52 5.96 -9.50 -0.88
N TYR A 53 6.13 -8.79 0.23
CA TYR A 53 5.05 -8.02 0.87
C TYR A 53 5.39 -6.53 0.96
N TYR A 54 4.39 -5.66 0.73
CA TYR A 54 4.52 -4.20 0.78
C TYR A 54 5.70 -3.68 -0.04
N VAL A 55 5.83 -4.22 -1.25
CA VAL A 55 6.97 -4.01 -2.16
C VAL A 55 6.95 -2.67 -2.87
N PHE A 56 5.88 -1.88 -2.72
CA PHE A 56 5.69 -0.65 -3.48
C PHE A 56 6.11 0.59 -2.68
N GLY A 57 6.60 1.58 -3.40
CA GLY A 57 6.96 2.87 -2.83
C GLY A 57 6.77 4.02 -3.81
N THR A 58 6.91 5.26 -3.35
CA THR A 58 6.90 6.46 -4.19
C THR A 58 8.24 7.18 -4.07
N ALA A 59 8.76 7.66 -5.20
CA ALA A 59 9.97 8.46 -5.21
C ALA A 59 9.65 9.97 -5.23
N ASP A 60 10.50 10.78 -4.61
CA ASP A 60 10.27 12.23 -4.42
C ASP A 60 10.70 13.13 -5.58
N TYR A 61 11.17 12.55 -6.66
CA TYR A 61 11.66 13.32 -7.80
C TYR A 61 10.53 13.50 -8.84
N ASP A 62 10.43 14.71 -9.39
CA ASP A 62 9.68 14.97 -10.62
C ASP A 62 10.58 14.57 -11.81
N ILE A 63 10.30 13.44 -12.46
CA ILE A 63 10.95 13.13 -13.74
C ILE A 63 9.95 13.36 -14.86
N SER A 64 10.02 14.58 -15.38
CA SER A 64 9.60 14.96 -16.73
C SER A 64 8.11 14.85 -17.04
N PHE A 65 7.68 15.64 -18.03
CA PHE A 65 6.32 15.97 -18.47
C PHE A 65 5.38 14.80 -18.78
N ALA A 66 5.81 13.55 -18.61
CA ALA A 66 5.03 12.33 -18.85
C ALA A 66 4.74 11.51 -17.58
N THR A 67 5.20 11.96 -16.40
CA THR A 67 4.98 11.22 -15.14
C THR A 67 4.41 12.15 -14.08
N GLN A 68 3.25 11.79 -13.54
CA GLN A 68 2.65 12.42 -12.37
C GLN A 68 3.67 12.45 -11.20
N PRO A 69 3.68 13.50 -10.34
CA PRO A 69 4.56 13.56 -9.18
C PRO A 69 4.40 12.30 -8.32
N GLY A 70 5.52 11.66 -7.99
CA GLY A 70 5.54 10.39 -7.24
C GLY A 70 5.43 9.14 -8.12
N ARG A 71 6.40 8.89 -9.02
CA ARG A 71 6.39 7.64 -9.81
C ARG A 71 6.46 6.44 -8.86
N LEU A 72 5.53 5.50 -9.04
CA LEU A 72 5.50 4.25 -8.30
C LEU A 72 6.79 3.46 -8.53
N MET A 73 7.32 2.95 -7.44
CA MET A 73 8.56 2.19 -7.35
C MET A 73 8.23 0.80 -6.81
N PHE A 74 9.05 -0.17 -7.16
CA PHE A 74 8.93 -1.57 -6.76
C PHE A 74 10.26 -2.06 -6.21
N CYS A 75 10.24 -2.68 -5.03
CA CYS A 75 11.38 -3.37 -4.44
C CYS A 75 11.47 -4.78 -5.03
N GLY A 76 12.57 -5.06 -5.71
CA GLY A 76 12.79 -6.37 -6.33
C GLY A 76 14.26 -6.76 -6.33
N SER A 77 14.55 -7.98 -6.76
CA SER A 77 15.90 -8.46 -7.04
C SER A 77 16.07 -8.70 -8.53
N ALA A 78 16.80 -7.80 -9.21
CA ALA A 78 17.20 -8.05 -10.59
C ALA A 78 18.27 -9.15 -10.62
N ARG A 79 18.00 -10.27 -11.31
CA ARG A 79 18.96 -11.37 -11.54
C ARG A 79 19.53 -12.01 -10.27
N ARG A 80 18.72 -12.16 -9.21
CA ARG A 80 19.15 -12.72 -7.90
C ARG A 80 20.32 -11.95 -7.26
N ARG A 81 20.43 -10.65 -7.54
CA ARG A 81 21.40 -9.75 -6.89
C ARG A 81 20.77 -9.13 -5.65
N GLU A 82 21.50 -8.20 -5.05
CA GLU A 82 20.96 -7.33 -4.00
C GLU A 82 19.64 -6.70 -4.42
N THR A 83 18.72 -6.68 -3.47
CA THR A 83 17.39 -6.11 -3.59
C THR A 83 17.49 -4.59 -3.64
N ARG A 84 16.82 -3.98 -4.62
CA ARG A 84 16.93 -2.55 -4.93
C ARG A 84 15.57 -2.01 -5.36
N TRP A 85 15.39 -0.70 -5.23
CA TRP A 85 14.21 -0.01 -5.77
C TRP A 85 14.32 0.18 -7.29
N PHE A 86 13.32 -0.29 -8.02
CA PHE A 86 13.15 -0.13 -9.48
C PHE A 86 11.89 0.67 -9.79
N ARG A 87 11.75 1.10 -11.05
CA ARG A 87 10.50 1.71 -11.52
C ARG A 87 9.44 0.61 -11.64
N SER A 88 8.28 0.82 -11.02
CA SER A 88 7.19 -0.13 -11.07
C SER A 88 6.45 -0.07 -12.41
N PRO A 89 5.89 -1.19 -12.90
CA PRO A 89 4.76 -1.16 -13.82
C PRO A 89 3.54 -0.40 -13.21
N PRO A 90 2.54 -0.04 -14.04
CA PRO A 90 1.31 0.58 -13.55
C PRO A 90 0.57 -0.30 -12.55
N MET A 91 -0.04 0.31 -11.53
CA MET A 91 -0.68 -0.40 -10.42
C MET A 91 -2.19 -0.21 -10.40
N ALA A 92 -2.90 -1.33 -10.18
CA ALA A 92 -4.35 -1.46 -10.05
C ALA A 92 -4.85 -1.41 -8.61
N GLY A 93 -4.05 -0.89 -7.68
CA GLY A 93 -4.35 -0.78 -6.26
C GLY A 93 -4.36 -2.13 -5.53
N VAL A 94 -5.47 -2.40 -4.83
CA VAL A 94 -5.65 -3.62 -4.01
C VAL A 94 -6.54 -4.63 -4.74
N LYS A 95 -6.08 -5.89 -4.85
CA LYS A 95 -6.76 -6.96 -5.59
C LYS A 95 -6.60 -8.31 -4.88
N GLU A 96 -7.52 -9.24 -5.10
CA GLU A 96 -7.44 -10.57 -4.50
C GLU A 96 -6.59 -11.52 -5.36
N GLU A 97 -5.76 -12.35 -4.73
CA GLU A 97 -5.01 -13.40 -5.44
C GLU A 97 -5.97 -14.36 -6.15
N ASN A 98 -5.63 -14.77 -7.37
CA ASN A 98 -6.42 -15.64 -8.25
C ASN A 98 -7.74 -15.04 -8.75
N SER A 99 -8.05 -13.77 -8.44
CA SER A 99 -9.19 -13.08 -9.03
C SER A 99 -8.93 -12.66 -10.49
N ASP A 100 -10.00 -12.44 -11.24
CA ASP A 100 -9.92 -12.04 -12.65
C ASP A 100 -9.31 -10.64 -12.78
N CYS A 101 -8.40 -10.47 -13.74
CA CYS A 101 -7.72 -9.20 -13.99
C CYS A 101 -7.89 -8.69 -15.43
N THR A 102 -8.87 -9.20 -16.18
CA THR A 102 -9.12 -8.82 -17.59
C THR A 102 -9.46 -7.34 -17.79
N LEU A 103 -9.89 -6.66 -16.72
CA LEU A 103 -10.14 -5.21 -16.72
C LEU A 103 -8.86 -4.37 -16.81
N TRP A 104 -7.70 -4.97 -16.59
CA TRP A 104 -6.40 -4.31 -16.58
C TRP A 104 -5.53 -4.85 -17.73
N PRO A 105 -4.62 -4.05 -18.30
CA PRO A 105 -3.63 -4.56 -19.24
C PRO A 105 -2.70 -5.60 -18.61
N GLU A 106 -2.14 -6.48 -19.44
CA GLU A 106 -1.15 -7.47 -18.99
C GLU A 106 0.06 -6.77 -18.34
N TYR A 107 0.62 -7.40 -17.31
CA TYR A 107 1.72 -6.88 -16.49
C TYR A 107 1.38 -5.66 -15.62
N TYR A 108 0.10 -5.30 -15.49
CA TYR A 108 -0.32 -4.46 -14.38
C TYR A 108 -0.02 -5.16 -13.06
N VAL A 109 0.33 -4.37 -12.06
CA VAL A 109 0.64 -4.87 -10.73
C VAL A 109 -0.44 -4.48 -9.72
N ALA A 110 -0.56 -5.24 -8.66
CA ALA A 110 -1.46 -4.93 -7.56
C ALA A 110 -0.85 -5.41 -6.24
N GLN A 111 -1.47 -5.03 -5.14
CA GLN A 111 -1.17 -5.57 -3.83
C GLN A 111 -2.38 -6.34 -3.33
N ALA A 112 -2.19 -7.49 -2.68
CA ALA A 112 -3.27 -8.14 -1.97
C ALA A 112 -3.60 -7.39 -0.66
N PRO A 113 -4.76 -7.64 -0.03
CA PRO A 113 -5.13 -6.97 1.22
C PRO A 113 -4.11 -7.17 2.35
N ASP A 114 -3.35 -8.26 2.32
CA ASP A 114 -2.28 -8.61 3.26
C ASP A 114 -0.90 -8.03 2.87
N GLY A 115 -0.82 -7.28 1.77
CA GLY A 115 0.42 -6.72 1.28
C GLY A 115 1.13 -7.53 0.19
N LEU A 116 0.64 -8.72 -0.19
CA LEU A 116 1.32 -9.59 -1.14
C LEU A 116 1.45 -8.94 -2.53
N PHE A 117 2.63 -9.07 -3.15
CA PHE A 117 2.87 -8.60 -4.51
C PHE A 117 2.12 -9.44 -5.55
N LEU A 118 1.22 -8.80 -6.28
CA LEU A 118 0.45 -9.41 -7.36
C LEU A 118 0.82 -8.82 -8.72
N MET A 119 0.76 -9.66 -9.74
CA MET A 119 0.89 -9.29 -11.14
C MET A 119 -0.26 -9.90 -11.94
N CYS A 120 -0.82 -9.11 -12.86
CA CYS A 120 -1.83 -9.59 -13.78
C CYS A 120 -1.16 -10.25 -14.98
N VAL A 121 -1.40 -11.55 -15.15
CA VAL A 121 -0.78 -12.36 -16.20
C VAL A 121 -1.80 -13.30 -16.83
N THR A 122 -1.55 -13.67 -18.08
CA THR A 122 -2.33 -14.70 -18.76
C THR A 122 -1.76 -16.08 -18.44
N GLN A 123 -2.50 -16.92 -17.72
CA GLN A 123 -2.17 -18.32 -17.45
C GLN A 123 -3.33 -19.24 -17.87
N ASN A 124 -3.04 -20.29 -18.63
CA ASN A 124 -4.03 -21.28 -19.09
C ASN A 124 -5.24 -20.64 -19.81
N GLY A 125 -5.01 -19.57 -20.57
CA GLY A 125 -6.06 -18.85 -21.30
C GLY A 125 -6.97 -17.97 -20.44
N ARG A 126 -6.67 -17.81 -19.15
CA ARG A 126 -7.34 -16.88 -18.23
C ARG A 126 -6.36 -15.83 -17.74
N MET A 127 -6.86 -14.62 -17.52
CA MET A 127 -6.06 -13.50 -17.05
C MET A 127 -6.40 -13.24 -15.59
N THR A 128 -5.48 -13.58 -14.69
CA THR A 128 -5.71 -13.57 -13.25
C THR A 128 -4.58 -12.88 -12.50
N TRP A 129 -4.89 -12.34 -11.34
CA TRP A 129 -3.88 -11.86 -10.40
C TRP A 129 -3.13 -13.03 -9.81
N VAL A 130 -1.81 -13.10 -10.02
CA VAL A 130 -0.96 -14.12 -9.44
C VAL A 130 0.17 -13.48 -8.66
N ARG A 131 0.83 -14.29 -7.84
CA ARG A 131 2.04 -13.87 -7.13
C ARG A 131 3.13 -13.42 -8.10
N GLY A 132 3.65 -12.21 -7.89
CA GLY A 132 4.73 -11.65 -8.70
C GLY A 132 6.14 -11.99 -8.20
N ASP A 133 6.24 -12.66 -7.04
CA ASP A 133 7.51 -13.04 -6.41
C ASP A 133 8.03 -14.43 -6.82
N THR A 134 7.30 -15.14 -7.69
CA THR A 134 7.60 -16.50 -8.17
C THR A 134 8.25 -16.53 -9.54
#